data_AF-A0A9E5LV35-F1
#
_entry.id   AF-A0A9E5LV35-F1
#
_cell.length_a   1.000
_cell.length_b   1.000
_cell.length_c   1.000
_cell.angle_alpha   90.00
_cell.angle_beta   90.00
_cell.angle_gamma   90.00
#
_symmetry.space_group_name_H-M   'P 1'
#
loop_
_entity.id
_entity.type
_entity.pdbx_description
1 polymer ?
#
loop_
_entity_poly.entity_id
_entity_poly.type
_entity_poly.pdbx_seq_one_letter_code
_entity_poly.pdbx_strand_id
1 'polypeptide(L)'
;MQVAHDETPASLFEEALYRKVAWRLIPLLLLCYVVAYLDRVNVGFAKLQMMDQLGFSDTIYGLGAGMFFIGYFLFEVPSNIILHRVGARVWIGRIMISWGLISAAMMFVTTPMMFYVMRFLLGIAEAGFFPGIILYLTYWYPADRRGRITAMFMTGIAIAGVIGGPLSGYIMKYTDGLYGWQGWQWMFLLEGLPSVALGLVVIMLLDDRISEAKWLNDEERALLIANISKDEAHKEQDSLRRVLTSGRVWHCAAIYFSYVMGLYGVSFFLPTIIKSMGHTDMLDIGLISMIPYSVSVIVMLLVAKNADRTGERRWHVAIPGLFGALGLALSVILAKDGNLAIAALTLGLSGIMTTLPLFWSLPTAFLAGTGAAAGIALINSLGNLAGFVSPYAVGWLKDATGSTNAGVYLLAAAMVVGVILTLVVPKQLVNK
;
A
#
# COMPACT_ATOMS: atom_id res chain seq x y z
N MET A 1 -25.20 25.60 -15.61
CA MET A 1 -24.68 26.49 -16.67
C MET A 1 -23.18 26.27 -16.71
N GLN A 2 -22.70 25.49 -17.70
CA GLN A 2 -21.28 25.15 -17.84
C GLN A 2 -20.53 26.41 -18.28
N VAL A 3 -19.64 26.90 -17.42
CA VAL A 3 -18.62 27.87 -17.84
C VAL A 3 -17.64 27.08 -18.69
N ALA A 4 -17.71 27.25 -20.01
CA ALA A 4 -16.62 26.88 -20.89
C ALA A 4 -15.41 27.73 -20.47
N HIS A 5 -14.41 27.12 -19.85
CA HIS A 5 -13.12 27.76 -19.71
C HIS A 5 -12.57 27.95 -21.13
N ASP A 6 -12.32 29.20 -21.53
CA ASP A 6 -11.51 29.48 -22.71
C ASP A 6 -10.12 28.89 -22.46
N GLU A 7 -9.89 27.67 -22.91
CA GLU A 7 -8.60 27.00 -22.84
C GLU A 7 -7.67 27.69 -23.84
N THR A 8 -6.82 28.57 -23.35
CA THR A 8 -5.78 29.21 -24.15
C THR A 8 -4.87 28.16 -24.81
N PRO A 9 -4.28 28.43 -25.99
CA PRO A 9 -3.31 27.52 -26.62
C PRO A 9 -2.15 27.12 -25.69
N ALA A 10 -1.75 28.02 -24.78
CA ALA A 10 -0.73 27.77 -23.77
C ALA A 10 -1.17 26.72 -22.73
N SER A 11 -2.42 26.78 -22.25
CA SER A 11 -2.94 25.77 -21.31
C SER A 11 -3.12 24.41 -21.99
N LEU A 12 -3.55 24.38 -23.25
CA LEU A 12 -3.64 23.14 -24.04
C LEU A 12 -2.28 22.47 -24.25
N PHE A 13 -1.25 23.27 -24.54
CA PHE A 13 0.12 22.77 -24.67
C PHE A 13 0.64 22.19 -23.35
N GLU A 14 0.45 22.91 -22.25
CA GLU A 14 0.86 22.45 -20.92
C GLU A 14 0.16 21.14 -20.52
N GLU A 15 -1.14 21.01 -20.76
CA GLU A 15 -1.87 19.77 -20.49
C GLU A 15 -1.41 18.60 -21.34
N ALA A 16 -1.18 18.82 -22.63
CA ALA A 16 -0.64 17.80 -23.53
C ALA A 16 0.76 17.33 -23.07
N LEU A 17 1.59 18.25 -22.58
CA LEU A 17 2.91 17.95 -22.03
C LEU A 17 2.83 17.11 -20.76
N TYR A 18 2.00 17.47 -19.78
CA TYR A 18 1.84 16.64 -18.58
C TYR A 18 1.22 15.27 -18.89
N ARG A 19 0.36 15.17 -19.91
CA ARG A 19 -0.13 13.87 -20.40
C ARG A 19 1.00 13.03 -21.00
N LYS A 20 1.91 13.64 -21.77
CA LYS A 20 3.13 12.98 -22.30
C LYS A 20 4.01 12.45 -21.17
N VAL A 21 4.26 13.27 -20.14
CA VAL A 21 5.03 12.87 -18.95
C VAL A 21 4.34 11.72 -18.22
N ALA A 22 3.02 11.81 -18.01
CA ALA A 22 2.24 10.78 -17.32
C ALA A 22 2.28 9.44 -18.05
N TRP A 23 2.12 9.43 -19.37
CA TRP A 23 2.23 8.21 -20.18
C TRP A 23 3.61 7.56 -20.11
N ARG A 24 4.67 8.35 -19.90
CA ARG A 24 6.03 7.82 -19.83
C ARG A 24 6.37 7.25 -18.46
N LEU A 25 5.95 7.93 -17.39
CA LEU A 25 6.35 7.57 -16.02
C LEU A 25 5.34 6.63 -15.35
N ILE A 26 4.05 6.95 -15.40
CA ILE A 26 3.05 6.32 -14.54
C ILE A 26 2.83 4.84 -14.81
N PRO A 27 2.77 4.34 -16.06
CA PRO A 27 2.64 2.90 -16.29
C PRO A 27 3.79 2.09 -15.66
N LEU A 28 5.02 2.57 -15.76
CA LEU A 28 6.19 1.91 -15.16
C LEU A 28 6.14 1.95 -13.63
N LEU A 29 5.88 3.12 -13.04
CA LEU A 29 5.82 3.27 -11.59
C LEU A 29 4.65 2.45 -11.00
N LEU A 30 3.51 2.44 -11.67
CA LEU A 30 2.34 1.63 -11.32
C LEU A 30 2.70 0.14 -11.32
N LEU A 31 3.35 -0.34 -12.38
CA LEU A 31 3.80 -1.74 -12.47
C LEU A 31 4.77 -2.09 -11.34
N CYS A 32 5.74 -1.21 -11.05
CA CYS A 32 6.66 -1.41 -9.94
C CYS A 32 5.92 -1.51 -8.60
N TYR A 33 4.86 -0.72 -8.40
CA TYR A 33 4.08 -0.76 -7.16
C TYR A 33 3.14 -1.95 -7.07
N VAL A 34 2.60 -2.42 -8.20
CA VAL A 34 1.84 -3.68 -8.25
C VAL A 34 2.72 -4.82 -7.77
N VAL A 35 3.94 -4.92 -8.30
CA VAL A 35 4.91 -5.95 -7.90
C VAL A 35 5.32 -5.76 -6.44
N ALA A 36 5.58 -4.52 -5.99
CA ALA A 36 5.85 -4.19 -4.58
C ALA A 36 4.81 -4.74 -3.62
N TYR A 37 3.53 -4.52 -3.93
CA TYR A 37 2.45 -4.97 -3.08
C TYR A 37 2.23 -6.48 -3.16
N LEU A 38 2.47 -7.10 -4.32
CA LEU A 38 2.35 -8.53 -4.52
C LEU A 38 3.33 -9.32 -3.64
N ASP A 39 4.61 -9.00 -3.72
CA ASP A 39 5.68 -9.55 -2.89
C ASP A 39 5.47 -9.29 -1.38
N ARG A 40 4.75 -8.21 -1.04
CA ARG A 40 4.39 -7.93 0.37
C ARG A 40 3.39 -8.94 0.90
N VAL A 41 2.33 -9.23 0.15
CA VAL A 41 1.17 -10.03 0.61
C VAL A 41 1.26 -11.50 0.28
N ASN A 42 2.12 -11.92 -0.65
CA ASN A 42 2.26 -13.32 -1.07
C ASN A 42 2.58 -14.29 0.07
N VAL A 43 3.24 -13.82 1.13
CA VAL A 43 3.51 -14.61 2.35
C VAL A 43 2.22 -15.18 2.96
N GLY A 44 1.07 -14.51 2.77
CA GLY A 44 -0.24 -15.00 3.20
C GLY A 44 -0.75 -16.21 2.42
N PHE A 45 -0.34 -16.35 1.15
CA PHE A 45 -0.57 -17.56 0.34
C PHE A 45 0.44 -18.65 0.69
N ALA A 46 1.74 -18.30 0.77
CA ALA A 46 2.82 -19.24 1.16
C ALA A 46 2.46 -19.99 2.44
N LYS A 47 1.89 -19.26 3.41
CA LYS A 47 1.39 -19.77 4.68
C LYS A 47 0.57 -21.06 4.55
N LEU A 48 -0.25 -21.20 3.51
CA LEU A 48 -1.17 -22.32 3.33
C LEU A 48 -0.48 -23.68 3.12
N GLN A 49 0.81 -23.68 2.74
CA GLN A 49 1.66 -24.87 2.58
C GLN A 49 2.88 -24.82 3.53
N MET A 50 3.55 -23.66 3.61
CA MET A 50 4.82 -23.46 4.32
C MET A 50 4.72 -23.81 5.81
N MET A 51 3.62 -23.46 6.47
CA MET A 51 3.48 -23.67 7.92
C MET A 51 3.48 -25.15 8.30
N ASP A 52 2.69 -25.96 7.58
CA ASP A 52 2.56 -27.38 7.84
C ASP A 52 3.90 -28.10 7.59
N GLN A 53 4.61 -27.70 6.54
CA GLN A 53 5.90 -28.28 6.17
C GLN A 53 7.03 -27.93 7.17
N LEU A 54 7.08 -26.68 7.63
CA LEU A 54 8.13 -26.20 8.54
C LEU A 54 7.77 -26.35 10.02
N GLY A 55 6.56 -26.78 10.34
CA GLY A 55 6.06 -26.88 11.71
C GLY A 55 5.92 -25.53 12.41
N PHE A 56 5.58 -24.47 11.68
CA PHE A 56 5.42 -23.13 12.25
C PHE A 56 4.02 -22.96 12.86
N SER A 57 3.93 -22.26 14.00
CA SER A 57 2.66 -21.82 14.58
C SER A 57 2.16 -20.53 13.94
N ASP A 58 0.89 -20.15 14.15
CA ASP A 58 0.35 -18.91 13.60
C ASP A 58 1.00 -17.67 14.26
N THR A 59 1.43 -17.77 15.52
CA THR A 59 2.25 -16.73 16.18
C THR A 59 3.60 -16.56 15.48
N ILE A 60 4.26 -17.66 15.11
CA ILE A 60 5.53 -17.61 14.37
C ILE A 60 5.31 -16.91 13.03
N TYR A 61 4.30 -17.34 12.29
CA TYR A 61 3.92 -16.69 11.03
C TYR A 61 3.64 -15.19 11.24
N GLY A 62 2.81 -14.84 12.23
CA GLY A 62 2.40 -13.48 12.51
C GLY A 62 3.56 -12.55 12.87
N LEU A 63 4.49 -13.02 13.71
CA LEU A 63 5.69 -12.27 14.06
C LEU A 63 6.57 -12.04 12.83
N GLY A 64 6.84 -13.06 12.03
CA GLY A 64 7.66 -12.90 10.82
C GLY A 64 7.00 -12.07 9.73
N ALA A 65 5.68 -12.20 9.55
CA ALA A 65 4.92 -11.30 8.68
C ALA A 65 5.09 -9.84 9.11
N GLY A 66 5.06 -9.58 10.43
CA GLY A 66 5.24 -8.27 11.03
C GLY A 66 6.67 -7.71 10.98
N MET A 67 7.71 -8.54 11.10
CA MET A 67 9.12 -8.10 11.13
C MET A 67 9.53 -7.28 9.91
N PHE A 68 8.88 -7.52 8.76
CA PHE A 68 9.00 -6.68 7.58
C PHE A 68 8.77 -5.18 7.88
N PHE A 69 7.72 -4.86 8.64
CA PHE A 69 7.37 -3.47 8.93
C PHE A 69 8.34 -2.80 9.90
N ILE A 70 9.00 -3.56 10.77
CA ILE A 70 10.06 -3.03 11.64
C ILE A 70 11.27 -2.61 10.80
N GLY A 71 11.73 -3.46 9.88
CA GLY A 71 12.81 -3.14 8.95
C GLY A 71 12.43 -1.95 8.06
N TYR A 72 11.23 -1.96 7.51
CA TYR A 72 10.70 -0.86 6.69
C TYR A 72 10.69 0.46 7.47
N PHE A 73 10.08 0.49 8.66
CA PHE A 73 9.97 1.69 9.49
C PHE A 73 11.33 2.30 9.85
N LEU A 74 12.29 1.48 10.28
CA LEU A 74 13.60 1.96 10.73
C LEU A 74 14.44 2.55 9.58
N PHE A 75 14.28 2.01 8.37
CA PHE A 75 15.14 2.36 7.23
C PHE A 75 14.44 3.24 6.18
N GLU A 76 13.16 3.54 6.33
CA GLU A 76 12.40 4.39 5.39
C GLU A 76 13.00 5.80 5.28
N VAL A 77 13.27 6.45 6.41
CA VAL A 77 13.85 7.81 6.43
C VAL A 77 15.30 7.80 5.93
N PRO A 78 16.22 6.95 6.45
CA PRO A 78 17.58 6.85 5.91
C PRO A 78 17.61 6.57 4.40
N SER A 79 16.77 5.65 3.91
CA SER A 79 16.71 5.28 2.49
C SER A 79 16.37 6.48 1.61
N ASN A 80 15.38 7.29 2.01
CA ASN A 80 14.99 8.48 1.24
C ASN A 80 16.05 9.60 1.25
N ILE A 81 16.79 9.75 2.35
CA ILE A 81 17.93 10.68 2.39
C ILE A 81 18.98 10.27 1.36
N ILE A 82 19.25 8.97 1.23
CA ILE A 82 20.22 8.47 0.25
C ILE A 82 19.66 8.65 -1.17
N LEU A 83 18.39 8.31 -1.41
CA LEU A 83 17.72 8.53 -2.70
C LEU A 83 17.90 9.97 -3.20
N HIS A 84 17.68 10.96 -2.33
CA HIS A 84 17.86 12.37 -2.68
C HIS A 84 19.31 12.71 -3.08
N ARG A 85 20.32 12.00 -2.54
CA ARG A 85 21.74 12.24 -2.84
C ARG A 85 22.20 11.54 -4.10
N VAL A 86 21.77 10.31 -4.33
CA VAL A 86 22.29 9.44 -5.41
C VAL A 86 21.43 9.43 -6.66
N GLY A 87 20.21 9.97 -6.60
CA GLY A 87 19.24 9.93 -7.69
C GLY A 87 18.17 8.84 -7.49
N ALA A 88 16.96 9.14 -7.92
CA ALA A 88 15.80 8.26 -7.82
C ALA A 88 15.96 7.02 -8.70
N ARG A 89 16.46 7.17 -9.93
CA ARG A 89 16.68 6.11 -10.91
C ARG A 89 17.51 4.98 -10.36
N VAL A 90 18.71 5.29 -9.87
CA VAL A 90 19.66 4.29 -9.38
C VAL A 90 19.17 3.70 -8.06
N TRP A 91 18.64 4.53 -7.16
CA TRP A 91 18.23 4.05 -5.84
C TRP A 91 16.97 3.18 -5.87
N ILE A 92 15.93 3.59 -6.61
CA ILE A 92 14.69 2.80 -6.77
C ILE A 92 15.02 1.48 -7.47
N GLY A 93 15.84 1.51 -8.52
CA GLY A 93 16.29 0.29 -9.19
C GLY A 93 17.03 -0.66 -8.25
N ARG A 94 17.96 -0.14 -7.44
CA ARG A 94 18.69 -0.91 -6.42
C ARG A 94 17.74 -1.50 -5.38
N ILE A 95 16.77 -0.71 -4.88
CA ILE A 95 15.75 -1.18 -3.93
C ILE A 95 15.07 -2.41 -4.53
N MET A 96 14.53 -2.30 -5.74
CA MET A 96 13.81 -3.39 -6.40
C MET A 96 14.67 -4.63 -6.64
N ILE A 97 15.92 -4.46 -7.05
CA ILE A 97 16.87 -5.58 -7.24
C ILE A 97 17.15 -6.27 -5.91
N SER A 98 17.56 -5.52 -4.89
CA SER A 98 17.91 -6.10 -3.57
C SER A 98 16.73 -6.80 -2.91
N TRP A 99 15.55 -6.17 -2.98
CA TRP A 99 14.31 -6.70 -2.42
C TRP A 99 13.82 -7.92 -3.19
N GLY A 100 13.84 -7.91 -4.53
CA GLY A 100 13.45 -9.06 -5.35
C GLY A 100 14.34 -10.28 -5.11
N LEU A 101 15.65 -10.08 -4.96
CA LEU A 101 16.59 -11.15 -4.60
C LEU A 101 16.32 -11.73 -3.22
N ILE A 102 16.01 -10.89 -2.23
CA ILE A 102 15.67 -11.34 -0.87
C ILE A 102 14.31 -12.05 -0.87
N SER A 103 13.32 -11.55 -1.62
CA SER A 103 12.01 -12.17 -1.80
C SER A 103 12.17 -13.58 -2.39
N ALA A 104 12.92 -13.72 -3.48
CA ALA A 104 13.23 -15.02 -4.07
C ALA A 104 13.94 -15.97 -3.09
N ALA A 105 14.91 -15.45 -2.33
CA ALA A 105 15.66 -16.24 -1.35
C ALA A 105 14.81 -16.74 -0.16
N MET A 106 13.58 -16.23 0.06
CA MET A 106 12.64 -16.77 1.05
C MET A 106 12.35 -18.26 0.81
N MET A 107 12.48 -18.74 -0.42
CA MET A 107 12.29 -20.15 -0.76
C MET A 107 13.21 -21.12 0.03
N PHE A 108 14.32 -20.62 0.58
CA PHE A 108 15.29 -21.42 1.36
C PHE A 108 15.05 -21.38 2.87
N VAL A 109 13.99 -20.73 3.34
CA VAL A 109 13.67 -20.65 4.77
C VAL A 109 13.30 -22.03 5.31
N THR A 110 13.96 -22.44 6.39
CA THR A 110 13.70 -23.72 7.06
C THR A 110 13.44 -23.59 8.56
N THR A 111 13.76 -22.45 9.17
CA THR A 111 13.62 -22.22 10.61
C THR A 111 12.90 -20.89 10.91
N PRO A 112 12.26 -20.75 12.09
CA PRO A 112 11.61 -19.48 12.47
C PRO A 112 12.56 -18.29 12.46
N MET A 113 13.79 -18.47 12.91
CA MET A 113 14.79 -17.39 12.91
C MET A 113 15.19 -16.98 11.48
N MET A 114 15.36 -17.93 10.56
CA MET A 114 15.58 -17.59 9.14
C MET A 114 14.41 -16.80 8.58
N PHE A 115 13.17 -17.21 8.88
CA PHE A 115 11.98 -16.50 8.46
C PHE A 115 11.96 -15.05 8.98
N TYR A 116 12.26 -14.83 10.26
CA TYR A 116 12.28 -13.49 10.86
C TYR A 116 13.37 -12.60 10.28
N VAL A 117 14.58 -13.13 10.13
CA VAL A 117 15.72 -12.39 9.56
C VAL A 117 15.44 -12.03 8.12
N MET A 118 14.97 -12.97 7.30
CA MET A 118 14.66 -12.72 5.89
C MET A 118 13.54 -11.68 5.74
N ARG A 119 12.48 -11.77 6.54
CA ARG A 119 11.39 -10.77 6.53
C ARG A 119 11.87 -9.39 6.97
N PHE A 120 12.73 -9.31 7.97
CA PHE A 120 13.33 -8.04 8.40
C PHE A 120 14.25 -7.44 7.31
N LEU A 121 15.11 -8.25 6.70
CA LEU A 121 15.97 -7.84 5.58
C LEU A 121 15.16 -7.38 4.37
N LEU A 122 14.05 -8.07 4.06
CA LEU A 122 13.12 -7.68 3.02
C LEU A 122 12.53 -6.29 3.31
N GLY A 123 12.16 -6.04 4.57
CA GLY A 123 11.72 -4.73 5.05
C GLY A 123 12.78 -3.64 4.87
N ILE A 124 14.03 -3.92 5.20
CA ILE A 124 15.17 -3.00 4.98
C ILE A 124 15.37 -2.71 3.49
N ALA A 125 15.30 -3.74 2.65
CA ALA A 125 15.56 -3.62 1.22
C ALA A 125 14.46 -2.85 0.49
N GLU A 126 13.19 -3.06 0.87
CA GLU A 126 12.03 -2.36 0.31
C GLU A 126 11.86 -0.94 0.88
N ALA A 127 12.49 -0.64 2.02
CA ALA A 127 12.37 0.64 2.71
C ALA A 127 12.70 1.81 1.78
N GLY A 128 11.79 2.78 1.73
CA GLY A 128 11.95 3.98 0.91
C GLY A 128 11.47 3.85 -0.54
N PHE A 129 10.98 2.68 -0.98
CA PHE A 129 10.36 2.55 -2.30
C PHE A 129 9.20 3.53 -2.47
N PHE A 130 8.15 3.41 -1.65
CA PHE A 130 6.94 4.21 -1.79
C PHE A 130 7.21 5.72 -1.62
N PRO A 131 7.81 6.20 -0.51
CA PRO A 131 8.09 7.63 -0.38
C PRO A 131 9.11 8.12 -1.40
N GLY A 132 10.01 7.25 -1.87
CA GLY A 132 10.95 7.57 -2.94
C GLY A 132 10.27 7.86 -4.26
N ILE A 133 9.23 7.11 -4.60
CA ILE A 133 8.37 7.40 -5.75
C ILE A 133 7.62 8.71 -5.53
N ILE A 134 7.06 8.94 -4.34
CA ILE A 134 6.37 10.20 -4.05
C ILE A 134 7.32 11.40 -4.18
N LEU A 135 8.54 11.30 -3.67
CA LEU A 135 9.59 12.30 -3.81
C LEU A 135 9.97 12.50 -5.28
N TYR A 136 10.17 11.43 -6.03
CA TYR A 136 10.46 11.47 -7.46
C TYR A 136 9.37 12.22 -8.24
N LEU A 137 8.08 11.96 -7.94
CA LEU A 137 6.98 12.68 -8.57
C LEU A 137 7.01 14.20 -8.30
N THR A 138 7.60 14.65 -7.20
CA THR A 138 7.78 16.09 -6.93
C THR A 138 8.77 16.77 -7.87
N TYR A 139 9.67 16.01 -8.48
CA TYR A 139 10.62 16.53 -9.47
C TYR A 139 10.00 16.71 -10.86
N TRP A 140 8.84 16.09 -11.10
CA TRP A 140 8.17 16.06 -12.40
C TRP A 140 6.81 16.75 -12.44
N TYR A 141 6.14 16.89 -11.29
CA TYR A 141 4.80 17.45 -11.20
C TYR A 141 4.69 18.56 -10.14
N PRO A 142 4.06 19.70 -10.48
CA PRO A 142 3.73 20.75 -9.51
C PRO A 142 2.63 20.30 -8.53
N ALA A 143 2.49 21.01 -7.41
CA ALA A 143 1.57 20.65 -6.32
C ALA A 143 0.12 20.42 -6.74
N ASP A 144 -0.41 21.25 -7.62
CA ASP A 144 -1.78 21.20 -8.14
C ASP A 144 -2.09 19.92 -8.91
N ARG A 145 -1.09 19.32 -9.58
CA ARG A 145 -1.25 18.08 -10.37
C ARG A 145 -0.84 16.82 -9.62
N ARG A 146 0.08 16.94 -8.66
CA ARG A 146 0.70 15.83 -7.93
C ARG A 146 -0.29 14.92 -7.20
N GLY A 147 -1.37 15.47 -6.66
CA GLY A 147 -2.41 14.67 -5.96
C GLY A 147 -3.05 13.62 -6.87
N ARG A 148 -3.46 14.01 -8.09
CA ARG A 148 -4.06 13.12 -9.08
C ARG A 148 -3.09 12.03 -9.54
N ILE A 149 -1.83 12.40 -9.73
CA ILE A 149 -0.76 11.48 -10.16
C ILE A 149 -0.46 10.44 -9.08
N THR A 150 -0.37 10.88 -7.83
CA THR A 150 -0.20 10.00 -6.66
C THR A 150 -1.36 9.04 -6.52
N ALA A 151 -2.60 9.51 -6.69
CA ALA A 151 -3.78 8.66 -6.66
C ALA A 151 -3.74 7.58 -7.75
N MET A 152 -3.37 7.93 -8.99
CA MET A 152 -3.20 6.95 -10.08
C MET A 152 -2.15 5.91 -9.73
N PHE A 153 -1.00 6.30 -9.21
CA PHE A 153 0.03 5.37 -8.73
C PHE A 153 -0.50 4.43 -7.63
N MET A 154 -1.24 4.96 -6.65
CA MET A 154 -1.78 4.17 -5.54
C MET A 154 -2.84 3.14 -5.94
N THR A 155 -3.46 3.27 -7.12
CA THR A 155 -4.34 2.21 -7.67
C THR A 155 -3.63 0.87 -7.84
N GLY A 156 -2.29 0.86 -7.87
CA GLY A 156 -1.48 -0.35 -7.91
C GLY A 156 -1.75 -1.33 -6.77
N ILE A 157 -2.12 -0.86 -5.56
CA ILE A 157 -2.49 -1.74 -4.43
C ILE A 157 -3.71 -2.59 -4.80
N ALA A 158 -4.72 -1.92 -5.35
CA ALA A 158 -5.97 -2.55 -5.76
C ALA A 158 -5.73 -3.57 -6.88
N ILE A 159 -4.95 -3.19 -7.90
CA ILE A 159 -4.57 -4.08 -9.01
C ILE A 159 -3.79 -5.29 -8.50
N ALA A 160 -2.82 -5.08 -7.60
CA ALA A 160 -2.05 -6.16 -6.99
C ALA A 160 -2.92 -7.11 -6.17
N GLY A 161 -3.91 -6.61 -5.44
CA GLY A 161 -4.87 -7.46 -4.71
C GLY A 161 -5.73 -8.32 -5.65
N VAL A 162 -6.16 -7.77 -6.78
CA VAL A 162 -6.95 -8.48 -7.80
C VAL A 162 -6.12 -9.57 -8.49
N ILE A 163 -4.90 -9.26 -8.89
CA ILE A 163 -4.05 -10.18 -9.69
C ILE A 163 -3.26 -11.15 -8.80
N GLY A 164 -2.82 -10.69 -7.62
CA GLY A 164 -1.92 -11.43 -6.75
C GLY A 164 -2.51 -12.75 -6.28
N GLY A 165 -3.78 -12.78 -5.88
CA GLY A 165 -4.43 -14.01 -5.42
C GLY A 165 -4.45 -15.12 -6.46
N PRO A 166 -5.02 -14.90 -7.66
CA PRO A 166 -4.99 -15.87 -8.74
C PRO A 166 -3.58 -16.27 -9.17
N LEU A 167 -2.63 -15.31 -9.23
CA LEU A 167 -1.25 -15.61 -9.60
C LEU A 167 -0.56 -16.53 -8.59
N SER A 168 -0.60 -16.18 -7.30
CA SER A 168 -0.01 -16.98 -6.22
C SER A 168 -0.66 -18.36 -6.15
N GLY A 169 -1.99 -18.44 -6.22
CA GLY A 169 -2.73 -19.71 -6.23
C GLY A 169 -2.41 -20.59 -7.44
N TYR A 170 -2.26 -20.00 -8.62
CA TYR A 170 -1.85 -20.70 -9.84
C TYR A 170 -0.43 -21.27 -9.72
N ILE A 171 0.53 -20.44 -9.31
CA ILE A 171 1.93 -20.88 -9.14
C ILE A 171 1.98 -22.01 -8.11
N MET A 172 1.42 -21.81 -6.92
CA MET A 172 1.45 -22.80 -5.86
C MET A 172 0.76 -24.11 -6.21
N LYS A 173 -0.26 -24.10 -7.08
CA LYS A 173 -0.95 -25.31 -7.53
C LYS A 173 -0.15 -26.10 -8.55
N TYR A 174 0.35 -25.44 -9.60
CA TYR A 174 0.91 -26.12 -10.77
C TYR A 174 2.41 -26.35 -10.70
N THR A 175 3.11 -25.71 -9.76
CA THR A 175 4.55 -25.91 -9.54
C THR A 175 4.86 -26.75 -8.31
N ASP A 176 3.85 -27.19 -7.56
CA ASP A 176 4.04 -28.02 -6.37
C ASP A 176 4.70 -29.36 -6.73
N GLY A 177 5.78 -29.69 -6.03
CA GLY A 177 6.60 -30.88 -6.29
C GLY A 177 7.53 -30.78 -7.51
N LEU A 178 7.44 -29.71 -8.31
CA LEU A 178 8.27 -29.54 -9.49
C LEU A 178 9.74 -29.39 -9.09
N TYR A 179 10.61 -30.20 -9.69
CA TYR A 179 12.04 -30.31 -9.34
C TYR A 179 12.31 -30.56 -7.84
N GLY A 180 11.35 -31.14 -7.11
CA GLY A 180 11.49 -31.44 -5.68
C GLY A 180 11.23 -30.25 -4.75
N TRP A 181 10.81 -29.09 -5.28
CA TRP A 181 10.42 -27.92 -4.50
C TRP A 181 8.90 -27.84 -4.35
N GLN A 182 8.46 -27.25 -3.26
CA GLN A 182 7.04 -27.03 -2.97
C GLN A 182 6.52 -25.78 -3.66
N GLY A 183 5.20 -25.69 -3.84
CA GLY A 183 4.54 -24.57 -4.52
C GLY A 183 4.88 -23.21 -3.91
N TRP A 184 4.94 -23.11 -2.58
CA TRP A 184 5.31 -21.85 -1.90
C TRP A 184 6.75 -21.39 -2.18
N GLN A 185 7.68 -22.34 -2.41
CA GLN A 185 9.07 -22.03 -2.74
C GLN A 185 9.15 -21.44 -4.15
N TRP A 186 8.46 -22.05 -5.10
CA TRP A 186 8.32 -21.53 -6.47
C TRP A 186 7.62 -20.18 -6.50
N MET A 187 6.60 -19.98 -5.68
CA MET A 187 5.89 -18.70 -5.60
C MET A 187 6.84 -17.57 -5.19
N PHE A 188 7.63 -17.71 -4.11
CA PHE A 188 8.62 -16.69 -3.74
C PHE A 188 9.65 -16.43 -4.85
N LEU A 189 10.13 -17.48 -5.52
CA LEU A 189 11.10 -17.35 -6.60
C LEU A 189 10.51 -16.63 -7.83
N LEU A 190 9.35 -17.07 -8.30
CA LEU A 190 8.72 -16.59 -9.53
C LEU A 190 8.05 -15.23 -9.37
N GLU A 191 7.64 -14.85 -8.17
CA GLU A 191 7.11 -13.51 -7.88
C GLU A 191 8.23 -12.51 -7.57
N GLY A 192 9.33 -12.95 -6.93
CA GLY A 192 10.47 -12.08 -6.57
C GLY A 192 11.42 -11.75 -7.73
N LEU A 193 11.66 -12.67 -8.67
CA LEU A 193 12.58 -12.40 -9.81
C LEU A 193 12.08 -11.32 -10.79
N PRO A 194 10.77 -11.22 -11.11
CA PRO A 194 10.23 -10.09 -11.88
C PRO A 194 10.58 -8.73 -11.27
N SER A 195 10.63 -8.61 -9.95
CA SER A 195 11.07 -7.39 -9.24
C SER A 195 12.50 -6.99 -9.59
N VAL A 196 13.41 -7.97 -9.73
CA VAL A 196 14.80 -7.75 -10.13
C VAL A 196 14.86 -7.25 -11.58
N ALA A 197 14.13 -7.89 -12.48
CA ALA A 197 14.05 -7.47 -13.89
C ALA A 197 13.48 -6.05 -14.02
N LEU A 198 12.40 -5.73 -13.28
CA LEU A 198 11.85 -4.38 -13.25
C LEU A 198 12.82 -3.36 -12.66
N GLY A 199 13.59 -3.72 -11.63
CA GLY A 199 14.64 -2.86 -11.09
C GLY A 199 15.70 -2.50 -12.14
N LEU A 200 16.10 -3.46 -12.99
CA LEU A 200 16.97 -3.19 -14.14
C LEU A 200 16.30 -2.28 -15.17
N VAL A 201 15.03 -2.52 -15.48
CA VAL A 201 14.24 -1.67 -16.39
C VAL A 201 14.13 -0.24 -15.87
N VAL A 202 13.91 -0.04 -14.57
CA VAL A 202 13.91 1.28 -13.93
C VAL A 202 15.25 1.97 -14.10
N ILE A 203 16.37 1.26 -13.89
CA ILE A 203 17.71 1.80 -14.11
C ILE A 203 17.92 2.15 -15.59
N MET A 204 17.28 1.47 -16.55
CA MET A 204 17.47 1.76 -17.97
C MET A 204 16.57 2.90 -18.48
N LEU A 205 15.34 2.99 -17.98
CA LEU A 205 14.29 3.83 -18.56
C LEU A 205 13.94 5.09 -17.74
N LEU A 206 14.20 5.12 -16.44
CA LEU A 206 13.83 6.26 -15.59
C LEU A 206 14.88 7.38 -15.73
N ASP A 207 14.42 8.62 -15.87
CA ASP A 207 15.28 9.82 -15.90
C ASP A 207 15.23 10.51 -14.53
N ASP A 208 16.37 10.87 -13.94
CA ASP A 208 16.38 11.47 -12.59
C ASP A 208 15.80 12.89 -12.55
N ARG A 209 16.01 13.67 -13.61
CA ARG A 209 15.66 15.09 -13.68
C ARG A 209 15.08 15.44 -15.04
N ILE A 210 14.18 16.42 -15.06
CA ILE A 210 13.62 17.02 -16.29
C ILE A 210 14.74 17.50 -17.23
N SER A 211 15.85 18.03 -16.68
CA SER A 211 17.01 18.52 -17.44
C SER A 211 17.77 17.44 -18.20
N GLU A 212 17.71 16.19 -17.74
CA GLU A 212 18.43 15.05 -18.32
C GLU A 212 17.56 14.23 -19.27
N ALA A 213 16.25 14.49 -19.27
CA ALA A 213 15.27 13.77 -20.06
C ALA A 213 15.47 14.02 -21.57
N LYS A 214 15.90 12.99 -22.28
CA LYS A 214 16.21 13.05 -23.72
C LYS A 214 14.98 13.08 -24.64
N TRP A 215 13.81 12.74 -24.11
CA TRP A 215 12.54 12.68 -24.85
C TRP A 215 11.73 13.98 -24.78
N LEU A 216 12.23 14.98 -24.04
CA LEU A 216 11.69 16.33 -23.99
C LEU A 216 12.46 17.23 -24.96
N ASN A 217 11.75 18.09 -25.68
CA ASN A 217 12.37 19.20 -26.41
C ASN A 217 12.68 20.38 -25.45
N ASP A 218 13.40 21.38 -25.93
CA ASP A 218 13.86 22.50 -25.09
C ASP A 218 12.71 23.35 -24.53
N GLU A 219 11.66 23.57 -25.31
CA GLU A 219 10.47 24.33 -24.88
C GLU A 219 9.69 23.60 -23.78
N GLU A 220 9.44 22.31 -23.98
CA GLU A 220 8.78 21.42 -23.01
C GLU A 220 9.58 21.37 -21.70
N ARG A 221 10.91 21.20 -21.81
CA ARG A 221 11.83 21.18 -20.67
C ARG A 221 11.79 22.48 -19.89
N ALA A 222 11.87 23.62 -20.58
CA ALA A 222 11.84 24.94 -19.95
C ALA A 222 10.52 25.17 -19.20
N LEU A 223 9.38 24.80 -19.80
CA LEU A 223 8.06 24.94 -19.17
C LEU A 223 7.94 24.11 -17.89
N LEU A 224 8.35 22.84 -17.93
CA LEU A 224 8.31 21.96 -16.75
C LEU A 224 9.20 22.50 -15.63
N ILE A 225 10.43 22.92 -15.94
CA ILE A 225 11.36 23.49 -14.94
C ILE A 225 10.76 24.76 -14.33
N ALA A 226 10.17 25.65 -15.13
CA ALA A 226 9.55 26.88 -14.65
C ALA A 226 8.40 26.59 -13.68
N ASN A 227 7.54 25.62 -14.00
CA ASN A 227 6.41 25.22 -13.17
C ASN A 227 6.85 24.64 -11.83
N ILE A 228 7.86 23.76 -11.81
CA ILE A 228 8.40 23.19 -10.57
C ILE A 228 9.07 24.29 -9.73
N SER A 229 9.88 25.15 -10.35
CA SER A 229 10.59 26.23 -9.64
C SER A 229 9.64 27.23 -8.99
N LYS A 230 8.50 27.52 -9.64
CA LYS A 230 7.45 28.38 -9.07
C LYS A 230 6.82 27.79 -7.81
N ASP A 231 6.64 26.47 -7.77
CA ASP A 231 6.12 25.74 -6.61
C ASP A 231 7.15 25.69 -5.46
N GLU A 232 8.45 25.59 -5.78
CA GLU A 232 9.52 25.60 -4.76
C GLU A 232 9.69 26.96 -4.08
N ALA A 233 9.50 28.06 -4.82
CA ALA A 233 9.64 29.41 -4.27
C ALA A 233 8.61 29.75 -3.17
N HIS A 234 7.50 29.00 -3.10
CA HIS A 234 6.43 29.19 -2.12
C HIS A 234 6.56 28.23 -0.90
N LYS A 235 7.64 27.45 -0.80
CA LYS A 235 7.86 26.52 0.32
C LYS A 235 8.35 27.27 1.57
N GLU A 236 7.43 27.71 2.43
CA GLU A 236 7.81 28.11 3.80
C GLU A 236 8.37 26.90 4.56
N GLN A 237 9.54 27.08 5.19
CA GLN A 237 10.19 26.09 6.04
C GLN A 237 9.53 26.07 7.41
N ASP A 238 8.52 25.20 7.57
CA ASP A 238 7.92 24.95 8.86
C ASP A 238 8.89 24.13 9.72
N SER A 239 9.02 24.49 10.99
CA SER A 239 9.93 23.83 11.93
C SER A 239 9.56 22.36 12.10
N LEU A 240 10.47 21.45 11.71
CA LEU A 240 10.32 20.00 11.83
C LEU A 240 9.96 19.56 13.26
N ARG A 241 10.50 20.27 14.26
CA ARG A 241 10.17 20.06 15.68
C ARG A 241 8.71 20.35 15.99
N ARG A 242 8.14 21.43 15.43
CA ARG A 242 6.75 21.83 15.65
C ARG A 242 5.77 20.79 15.09
N VAL A 243 6.12 20.16 13.97
CA VAL A 243 5.34 19.07 13.36
C VAL A 243 5.37 17.80 14.21
N LEU A 244 6.56 17.39 14.67
CA LEU A 244 6.72 16.19 15.52
C LEU A 244 6.01 16.31 16.87
N THR A 245 5.85 17.52 17.40
CA THR A 245 5.13 17.77 18.67
C THR A 245 3.64 18.09 18.47
N SER A 246 3.13 18.06 17.25
CA SER A 246 1.74 18.45 16.97
C SER A 246 0.76 17.34 17.35
N GLY A 247 -0.11 17.60 18.35
CA GLY A 247 -1.15 16.64 18.76
C GLY A 247 -2.09 16.22 17.63
N ARG A 248 -2.30 17.07 16.61
CA ARG A 248 -3.10 16.73 15.42
C ARG A 248 -2.44 15.66 14.55
N VAL A 249 -1.11 15.70 14.42
CA VAL A 249 -0.35 14.70 13.64
C VAL A 249 -0.42 13.35 14.33
N TRP A 250 -0.24 13.31 15.66
CA TRP A 250 -0.39 12.09 16.46
C TRP A 250 -1.81 11.52 16.43
N HIS A 251 -2.84 12.37 16.47
CA HIS A 251 -4.24 11.95 16.31
C HIS A 251 -4.48 11.32 14.93
N CYS A 252 -3.99 11.94 13.85
CA CYS A 252 -4.04 11.36 12.51
C CYS A 252 -3.24 10.06 12.40
N ALA A 253 -2.09 9.95 13.06
CA ALA A 253 -1.31 8.72 13.12
C ALA A 253 -2.11 7.59 13.79
N ALA A 254 -2.82 7.87 14.90
CA ALA A 254 -3.68 6.89 15.58
C ALA A 254 -4.88 6.44 14.73
N ILE A 255 -5.52 7.37 14.00
CA ILE A 255 -6.56 7.03 13.01
C ILE A 255 -5.99 6.11 11.93
N TYR A 256 -4.87 6.50 11.32
CA TYR A 256 -4.26 5.75 10.22
C TYR A 256 -3.83 4.36 10.67
N PHE A 257 -3.14 4.26 11.83
CA PHE A 257 -2.77 3.00 12.46
C PHE A 257 -3.98 2.07 12.62
N SER A 258 -5.10 2.58 13.11
CA SER A 258 -6.33 1.80 13.33
C SER A 258 -6.87 1.18 12.05
N TYR A 259 -6.88 1.94 10.94
CA TYR A 259 -7.35 1.44 9.65
C TYR A 259 -6.34 0.53 8.93
N VAL A 260 -5.05 0.84 9.03
CA VAL A 260 -3.97 0.02 8.47
C VAL A 260 -3.89 -1.35 9.19
N MET A 261 -4.24 -1.40 10.47
CA MET A 261 -4.38 -2.65 11.23
C MET A 261 -5.37 -3.60 10.53
N GLY A 262 -6.55 -3.08 10.12
CA GLY A 262 -7.55 -3.81 9.36
C GLY A 262 -7.04 -4.28 7.99
N LEU A 263 -6.35 -3.41 7.24
CA LEU A 263 -5.77 -3.76 5.93
C LEU A 263 -4.82 -4.95 6.05
N TYR A 264 -3.72 -4.81 6.80
CA TYR A 264 -2.70 -5.85 6.84
C TYR A 264 -3.17 -7.11 7.57
N GLY A 265 -4.00 -6.96 8.61
CA GLY A 265 -4.56 -8.10 9.33
C GLY A 265 -5.41 -8.98 8.40
N VAL A 266 -6.24 -8.38 7.57
CA VAL A 266 -7.03 -9.11 6.57
C VAL A 266 -6.13 -9.62 5.45
N SER A 267 -5.30 -8.78 4.83
CA SER A 267 -4.47 -9.17 3.67
C SER A 267 -3.56 -10.36 3.97
N PHE A 268 -2.97 -10.45 5.16
CA PHE A 268 -2.08 -11.56 5.54
C PHE A 268 -2.78 -12.86 5.93
N PHE A 269 -4.08 -12.81 6.24
CA PHE A 269 -4.84 -13.98 6.67
C PHE A 269 -5.99 -14.32 5.73
N LEU A 270 -6.29 -13.50 4.73
CA LEU A 270 -7.40 -13.70 3.79
C LEU A 270 -7.38 -15.09 3.14
N PRO A 271 -6.26 -15.62 2.62
CA PRO A 271 -6.22 -16.96 2.05
C PRO A 271 -6.51 -18.04 3.11
N THR A 272 -6.07 -17.84 4.35
CA THR A 272 -6.37 -18.75 5.47
C THR A 272 -7.84 -18.71 5.86
N ILE A 273 -8.45 -17.52 5.86
CA ILE A 273 -9.87 -17.34 6.15
C ILE A 273 -10.69 -18.07 5.09
N ILE A 274 -10.37 -17.92 3.81
CA ILE A 274 -11.03 -18.65 2.70
C ILE A 274 -10.82 -20.17 2.84
N LYS A 275 -9.59 -20.62 3.15
CA LYS A 275 -9.32 -22.05 3.41
C LYS A 275 -10.19 -22.60 4.55
N SER A 276 -10.40 -21.81 5.61
CA SER A 276 -11.24 -22.21 6.74
C SER A 276 -12.73 -22.32 6.41
N MET A 277 -13.18 -21.74 5.30
CA MET A 277 -14.55 -21.89 4.77
C MET A 277 -14.76 -23.20 3.99
N GLY A 278 -13.72 -24.03 3.84
CA GLY A 278 -13.79 -25.34 3.17
C GLY A 278 -13.14 -25.39 1.78
N HIS A 279 -12.61 -24.28 1.28
CA HIS A 279 -11.87 -24.25 0.02
C HIS A 279 -10.47 -24.83 0.23
N THR A 280 -10.13 -25.90 -0.48
CA THR A 280 -8.85 -26.63 -0.30
C THR A 280 -7.90 -26.49 -1.49
N ASP A 281 -8.41 -26.16 -2.67
CA ASP A 281 -7.61 -25.95 -3.88
C ASP A 281 -6.95 -24.56 -3.88
N MET A 282 -5.64 -24.49 -4.13
CA MET A 282 -4.89 -23.23 -4.07
C MET A 282 -5.34 -22.21 -5.12
N LEU A 283 -5.70 -22.68 -6.33
CA LEU A 283 -6.18 -21.79 -7.38
C LEU A 283 -7.57 -21.25 -7.04
N ASP A 284 -8.46 -22.10 -6.50
CA ASP A 284 -9.77 -21.69 -6.03
C ASP A 284 -9.68 -20.62 -4.93
N ILE A 285 -8.83 -20.83 -3.91
CA ILE A 285 -8.56 -19.83 -2.86
C ILE A 285 -8.05 -18.52 -3.48
N GLY A 286 -7.16 -18.60 -4.48
CA GLY A 286 -6.64 -17.45 -5.22
C GLY A 286 -7.72 -16.68 -5.98
N LEU A 287 -8.59 -17.39 -6.70
CA LEU A 287 -9.70 -16.81 -7.47
C LEU A 287 -10.76 -16.17 -6.57
N ILE A 288 -11.07 -16.78 -5.42
CA ILE A 288 -12.00 -16.20 -4.44
C ILE A 288 -11.41 -14.95 -3.81
N SER A 289 -10.12 -14.95 -3.50
CA SER A 289 -9.43 -13.79 -2.92
C SER A 289 -9.49 -12.55 -3.83
N MET A 290 -9.60 -12.73 -5.15
CA MET A 290 -9.75 -11.65 -6.13
C MET A 290 -11.09 -10.90 -5.98
N ILE A 291 -12.16 -11.57 -5.54
CA ILE A 291 -13.52 -11.01 -5.50
C ILE A 291 -13.60 -9.80 -4.55
N PRO A 292 -13.19 -9.90 -3.26
CA PRO A 292 -13.18 -8.76 -2.35
C PRO A 292 -12.40 -7.57 -2.89
N TYR A 293 -11.19 -7.78 -3.44
CA TYR A 293 -10.37 -6.69 -3.97
C TYR A 293 -11.04 -6.01 -5.16
N SER A 294 -11.59 -6.80 -6.10
CA SER A 294 -12.23 -6.28 -7.32
C SER A 294 -13.41 -5.36 -7.01
N VAL A 295 -14.29 -5.80 -6.11
CA VAL A 295 -15.43 -5.00 -5.66
C VAL A 295 -14.95 -3.77 -4.89
N SER A 296 -13.91 -3.91 -4.06
CA SER A 296 -13.33 -2.81 -3.30
C SER A 296 -12.81 -1.69 -4.19
N VAL A 297 -12.20 -2.01 -5.35
CA VAL A 297 -11.76 -1.00 -6.33
C VAL A 297 -12.93 -0.16 -6.81
N ILE A 298 -14.03 -0.81 -7.20
CA ILE A 298 -15.22 -0.15 -7.74
C ILE A 298 -15.83 0.76 -6.68
N VAL A 299 -16.03 0.24 -5.45
CA VAL A 299 -16.59 1.00 -4.33
C VAL A 299 -15.70 2.20 -3.99
N MET A 300 -14.39 2.01 -3.89
CA MET A 300 -13.42 3.06 -3.61
C MET A 300 -13.52 4.21 -4.61
N LEU A 301 -13.58 3.91 -5.92
CA LEU A 301 -13.67 4.92 -6.98
C LEU A 301 -15.00 5.69 -6.92
N LEU A 302 -16.12 5.00 -6.66
CA LEU A 302 -17.44 5.62 -6.55
C LEU A 302 -17.53 6.55 -5.33
N VAL A 303 -17.04 6.10 -4.18
CA VAL A 303 -17.05 6.90 -2.94
C VAL A 303 -16.08 8.06 -3.03
N ALA A 304 -14.90 7.89 -3.63
CA ALA A 304 -13.95 8.98 -3.84
C ALA A 304 -14.54 10.08 -4.73
N LYS A 305 -15.19 9.72 -5.84
CA LYS A 305 -15.91 10.68 -6.69
C LYS A 305 -17.00 11.43 -5.94
N ASN A 306 -17.69 10.77 -5.01
CA ASN A 306 -18.69 11.42 -4.17
C ASN A 306 -18.07 12.34 -3.10
N ALA A 307 -16.93 11.94 -2.53
CA ALA A 307 -16.17 12.75 -1.58
C ALA A 307 -15.72 14.06 -2.22
N ASP A 308 -15.19 13.99 -3.44
CA ASP A 308 -14.75 15.16 -4.21
C ASP A 308 -15.92 16.10 -4.55
N ARG A 309 -17.11 15.55 -4.83
CA ARG A 309 -18.31 16.34 -5.15
C ARG A 309 -18.92 17.05 -3.95
N THR A 310 -18.83 16.44 -2.77
CA THR A 310 -19.52 16.93 -1.56
C THR A 310 -18.62 17.75 -0.65
N GLY A 311 -17.29 17.59 -0.74
CA GLY A 311 -16.34 18.27 0.15
C GLY A 311 -16.34 17.75 1.61
N GLU A 312 -17.21 16.79 1.92
CA GLU A 312 -17.48 16.28 3.27
C GLU A 312 -16.49 15.18 3.70
N ARG A 313 -15.24 15.56 3.95
CA ARG A 313 -14.12 14.63 4.19
C ARG A 313 -14.34 13.68 5.37
N ARG A 314 -14.90 14.18 6.47
CA ARG A 314 -15.04 13.40 7.72
C ARG A 314 -15.94 12.18 7.55
N TRP A 315 -17.11 12.35 6.93
CA TRP A 315 -18.07 11.25 6.73
C TRP A 315 -17.61 10.25 5.67
N HIS A 316 -16.91 10.73 4.64
CA HIS A 316 -16.32 9.88 3.60
C HIS A 316 -15.18 8.99 4.11
N VAL A 317 -14.63 9.26 5.30
CA VAL A 317 -13.68 8.36 6.00
C VAL A 317 -14.42 7.49 7.03
N ALA A 318 -15.29 8.09 7.85
CA ALA A 318 -15.95 7.38 8.94
C ALA A 318 -16.94 6.31 8.46
N ILE A 319 -17.75 6.58 7.43
CA ILE A 319 -18.77 5.65 6.93
C ILE A 319 -18.13 4.39 6.32
N PRO A 320 -17.18 4.50 5.37
CA PRO A 320 -16.50 3.31 4.86
C PRO A 320 -15.72 2.58 5.96
N GLY A 321 -15.12 3.29 6.91
CA GLY A 321 -14.46 2.65 8.07
C GLY A 321 -15.43 1.82 8.91
N LEU A 322 -16.67 2.29 9.09
CA LEU A 322 -17.72 1.55 9.80
C LEU A 322 -18.17 0.31 9.01
N PHE A 323 -18.37 0.43 7.69
CA PHE A 323 -18.64 -0.73 6.84
C PHE A 323 -17.49 -1.74 6.85
N GLY A 324 -16.25 -1.25 6.96
CA GLY A 324 -15.07 -2.08 7.18
C GLY A 324 -15.18 -2.92 8.44
N ALA A 325 -15.44 -2.27 9.58
CA ALA A 325 -15.62 -2.95 10.86
C ALA A 325 -16.79 -3.94 10.85
N LEU A 326 -17.94 -3.52 10.31
CA LEU A 326 -19.15 -4.35 10.23
C LEU A 326 -18.93 -5.56 9.32
N GLY A 327 -18.32 -5.38 8.15
CA GLY A 327 -18.04 -6.49 7.23
C GLY A 327 -17.11 -7.53 7.84
N LEU A 328 -16.09 -7.10 8.59
CA LEU A 328 -15.21 -8.02 9.33
C LEU A 328 -15.97 -8.78 10.43
N ALA A 329 -16.75 -8.08 11.26
CA ALA A 329 -17.54 -8.75 12.30
C ALA A 329 -18.57 -9.74 11.70
N LEU A 330 -19.28 -9.33 10.64
CA LEU A 330 -20.26 -10.16 9.96
C LEU A 330 -19.62 -11.38 9.28
N SER A 331 -18.38 -11.26 8.79
CA SER A 331 -17.67 -12.41 8.18
C SER A 331 -17.48 -13.58 9.15
N VAL A 332 -17.32 -13.27 10.44
CA VAL A 332 -17.21 -14.27 11.50
C VAL A 332 -18.57 -14.84 11.88
N ILE A 333 -19.58 -13.98 12.05
CA ILE A 333 -20.94 -14.38 12.44
C ILE A 333 -21.58 -15.27 11.37
N LEU A 334 -21.33 -14.94 10.10
CA LEU A 334 -21.89 -15.63 8.94
C LEU A 334 -20.96 -16.74 8.40
N ALA A 335 -19.88 -17.08 9.11
CA ALA A 335 -18.86 -18.05 8.66
C ALA A 335 -19.41 -19.45 8.36
N LYS A 336 -20.61 -19.80 8.85
CA LYS A 336 -21.28 -21.07 8.53
C LYS A 336 -21.71 -21.18 7.07
N ASP A 337 -21.94 -20.06 6.40
CA ASP A 337 -22.25 -19.99 4.98
C ASP A 337 -21.10 -19.25 4.28
N GLY A 338 -20.29 -20.01 3.53
CA GLY A 338 -19.11 -19.47 2.86
C GLY A 338 -19.43 -18.29 1.93
N ASN A 339 -20.58 -18.30 1.26
CA ASN A 339 -20.97 -17.22 0.35
C ASN A 339 -21.30 -15.94 1.12
N LEU A 340 -22.03 -16.06 2.23
CA LEU A 340 -22.34 -14.91 3.10
C LEU A 340 -21.08 -14.37 3.78
N ALA A 341 -20.15 -15.25 4.18
CA ALA A 341 -18.87 -14.86 4.75
C ALA A 341 -18.01 -14.09 3.74
N ILE A 342 -17.94 -14.55 2.48
CA ILE A 342 -17.23 -13.84 1.39
C ILE A 342 -17.91 -12.50 1.09
N ALA A 343 -19.25 -12.43 1.07
CA ALA A 343 -19.97 -11.17 0.89
C ALA A 343 -19.67 -10.17 2.02
N ALA A 344 -19.62 -10.63 3.27
CA ALA A 344 -19.25 -9.82 4.41
C ALA A 344 -17.77 -9.38 4.39
N LEU A 345 -16.85 -10.26 4.00
CA LEU A 345 -15.44 -9.90 3.77
C LEU A 345 -15.29 -8.87 2.66
N THR A 346 -16.08 -9.00 1.60
CA THR A 346 -16.11 -8.04 0.48
C THR A 346 -16.56 -6.66 0.96
N LEU A 347 -17.59 -6.60 1.80
CA LEU A 347 -18.03 -5.35 2.44
C LEU A 347 -16.92 -4.77 3.33
N GLY A 348 -16.27 -5.62 4.13
CA GLY A 348 -15.19 -5.25 5.05
C GLY A 348 -14.00 -4.65 4.30
N LEU A 349 -13.51 -5.35 3.28
CA LEU A 349 -12.38 -4.93 2.47
C LEU A 349 -12.71 -3.68 1.65
N SER A 350 -13.94 -3.56 1.15
CA SER A 350 -14.40 -2.35 0.44
C SER A 350 -14.36 -1.13 1.35
N GLY A 351 -14.79 -1.29 2.60
CA GLY A 351 -14.69 -0.26 3.62
C GLY A 351 -13.24 0.15 3.91
N ILE A 352 -12.35 -0.82 4.14
CA ILE A 352 -10.91 -0.59 4.40
C ILE A 352 -10.24 0.14 3.23
N MET A 353 -10.37 -0.41 2.01
CA MET A 353 -9.71 0.09 0.81
C MET A 353 -10.20 1.49 0.43
N THR A 354 -11.46 1.82 0.73
CA THR A 354 -12.02 3.15 0.52
C THR A 354 -11.52 4.16 1.57
N THR A 355 -11.39 3.72 2.82
CA THR A 355 -11.01 4.60 3.95
C THR A 355 -9.57 5.09 3.82
N LEU A 356 -8.63 4.25 3.42
CA LEU A 356 -7.19 4.57 3.39
C LEU A 356 -6.81 5.74 2.47
N PRO A 357 -7.22 5.81 1.19
CA PRO A 357 -6.92 6.96 0.35
C PRO A 357 -7.66 8.21 0.82
N LEU A 358 -8.91 8.09 1.27
CA LEU A 358 -9.72 9.23 1.71
C LEU A 358 -9.24 9.79 3.05
N PHE A 359 -8.63 8.98 3.90
CA PHE A 359 -8.00 9.43 5.15
C PHE A 359 -7.01 10.57 4.90
N TRP A 360 -6.23 10.51 3.82
CA TRP A 360 -5.21 11.52 3.51
C TRP A 360 -5.80 12.91 3.23
N SER A 361 -7.11 13.00 2.98
CA SER A 361 -7.82 14.27 2.88
C SER A 361 -7.94 15.01 4.22
N LEU A 362 -7.78 14.32 5.37
CA LEU A 362 -7.83 14.91 6.70
C LEU A 362 -6.54 15.67 7.07
N PRO A 363 -5.34 15.05 7.11
CA PRO A 363 -4.11 15.75 7.47
C PRO A 363 -3.76 16.86 6.48
N THR A 364 -4.02 16.66 5.19
CA THR A 364 -3.78 17.67 4.15
C THR A 364 -4.69 18.89 4.24
N ALA A 365 -5.76 18.85 5.04
CA ALA A 365 -6.62 20.01 5.25
C ALA A 365 -5.98 21.08 6.15
N PHE A 366 -5.08 20.68 7.05
CA PHE A 366 -4.47 21.56 8.05
C PHE A 366 -2.94 21.53 8.06
N LEU A 367 -2.32 20.60 7.35
CA LEU A 367 -0.88 20.59 7.10
C LEU A 367 -0.59 21.33 5.79
N ALA A 368 0.25 22.37 5.86
CA ALA A 368 0.70 23.14 4.71
C ALA A 368 2.24 23.21 4.67
N GLY A 369 2.80 23.55 3.51
CA GLY A 369 4.24 23.79 3.34
C GLY A 369 5.12 22.55 3.61
N THR A 370 6.37 22.80 3.97
CA THR A 370 7.37 21.75 4.25
C THR A 370 7.06 20.94 5.51
N GLY A 371 6.38 21.54 6.50
CA GLY A 371 5.92 20.84 7.70
C GLY A 371 4.89 19.74 7.38
N ALA A 372 4.13 19.89 6.31
CA ALA A 372 3.19 18.87 5.85
C ALA A 372 3.88 17.58 5.41
N ALA A 373 5.00 17.67 4.70
CA ALA A 373 5.74 16.50 4.24
C ALA A 373 6.26 15.67 5.43
N ALA A 374 6.83 16.33 6.43
CA ALA A 374 7.30 15.67 7.66
C ALA A 374 6.13 15.04 8.46
N GLY A 375 4.98 15.71 8.53
CA GLY A 375 3.81 15.20 9.23
C GLY A 375 3.19 13.99 8.53
N ILE A 376 3.08 14.04 7.19
CA ILE A 376 2.62 12.95 6.35
C ILE A 376 3.55 11.74 6.49
N ALA A 377 4.87 11.95 6.45
CA ALA A 377 5.85 10.89 6.65
C ALA A 377 5.69 10.24 8.04
N LEU A 378 5.58 11.04 9.10
CA LEU A 378 5.39 10.51 10.46
C LEU A 378 4.10 9.69 10.57
N ILE A 379 2.98 10.21 10.05
CA ILE A 379 1.68 9.51 10.06
C ILE A 379 1.80 8.17 9.31
N ASN A 380 2.44 8.16 8.14
CA ASN A 380 2.59 6.96 7.33
C ASN A 380 3.47 5.92 8.02
N SER A 381 4.65 6.31 8.50
CA SER A 381 5.59 5.41 9.17
C SER A 381 4.98 4.83 10.45
N LEU A 382 4.35 5.64 11.29
CA LEU A 382 3.65 5.14 12.49
C LEU A 382 2.46 4.26 12.13
N GLY A 383 1.67 4.61 11.12
CA GLY A 383 0.55 3.77 10.70
C GLY A 383 1.01 2.42 10.15
N ASN A 384 2.13 2.35 9.42
CA ASN A 384 2.70 1.10 8.93
C ASN A 384 3.17 0.17 10.06
N LEU A 385 3.46 0.67 11.27
CA LEU A 385 3.72 -0.20 12.43
C LEU A 385 2.49 -1.05 12.80
N ALA A 386 1.29 -0.67 12.38
CA ALA A 386 0.12 -1.55 12.50
C ALA A 386 0.29 -2.85 11.71
N GLY A 387 1.11 -2.85 10.64
CA GLY A 387 1.49 -4.05 9.90
C GLY A 387 2.43 -4.99 10.67
N PHE A 388 3.08 -4.53 11.74
CA PHE A 388 3.75 -5.40 12.71
C PHE A 388 2.75 -5.95 13.74
N VAL A 389 1.93 -5.07 14.31
CA VAL A 389 1.02 -5.41 15.41
C VAL A 389 -0.10 -6.33 14.95
N SER A 390 -0.71 -6.08 13.78
CA SER A 390 -1.89 -6.83 13.33
C SER A 390 -1.62 -8.31 13.04
N PRO A 391 -0.63 -8.72 12.21
CA PRO A 391 -0.44 -10.14 11.96
C PRO A 391 0.06 -10.89 13.19
N TYR A 392 0.88 -10.26 14.05
CA TYR A 392 1.33 -10.86 15.30
C TYR A 392 0.16 -11.10 16.25
N ALA A 393 -0.70 -10.10 16.48
CA ALA A 393 -1.85 -10.23 17.37
C ALA A 393 -2.87 -11.25 16.86
N VAL A 394 -3.15 -11.27 15.55
CA VAL A 394 -4.05 -12.26 14.93
C VAL A 394 -3.46 -13.67 15.05
N GLY A 395 -2.15 -13.82 14.81
CA GLY A 395 -1.46 -15.10 14.93
C GLY A 395 -1.49 -15.65 16.36
N TRP A 396 -1.15 -14.81 17.34
CA TRP A 396 -1.21 -15.16 18.76
C TRP A 396 -2.61 -15.53 19.23
N LEU A 397 -3.63 -14.74 18.85
CA LEU A 397 -5.02 -15.04 19.18
C LEU A 397 -5.49 -16.35 18.55
N LYS A 398 -5.04 -16.65 17.33
CA LYS A 398 -5.39 -17.92 16.68
C LYS A 398 -4.76 -19.12 17.40
N ASP A 399 -3.49 -19.05 17.77
CA ASP A 399 -2.84 -20.12 18.55
C ASP A 399 -3.52 -20.30 19.92
N ALA A 400 -3.89 -19.19 20.59
CA ALA A 400 -4.52 -19.23 21.92
C ALA A 400 -5.99 -19.72 21.91
N THR A 401 -6.74 -19.47 20.85
CA THR A 401 -8.19 -19.75 20.78
C THR A 401 -8.56 -20.89 19.83
N GLY A 402 -7.61 -21.34 19.00
CA GLY A 402 -7.84 -22.32 17.93
C GLY A 402 -8.63 -21.77 16.73
N SER A 403 -8.92 -20.46 16.67
CA SER A 403 -9.76 -19.87 15.63
C SER A 403 -9.25 -18.49 15.18
N THR A 404 -9.43 -18.17 13.90
CA THR A 404 -9.17 -16.81 13.36
C THR A 404 -10.16 -15.76 13.87
N ASN A 405 -11.30 -16.18 14.44
CA ASN A 405 -12.41 -15.31 14.82
C ASN A 405 -12.01 -14.19 15.78
N ALA A 406 -11.26 -14.52 16.84
CA ALA A 406 -10.80 -13.54 17.82
C ALA A 406 -9.91 -12.46 17.18
N GLY A 407 -9.03 -12.88 16.25
CA GLY A 407 -8.22 -11.97 15.46
C GLY A 407 -9.06 -11.04 14.59
N VAL A 408 -10.06 -11.56 13.88
CA VAL A 408 -10.95 -10.72 13.04
C VAL A 408 -11.76 -9.72 13.87
N TYR A 409 -12.26 -10.12 15.05
CA TYR A 409 -12.94 -9.19 15.96
C TYR A 409 -12.01 -8.09 16.51
N LEU A 410 -10.74 -8.42 16.80
CA LEU A 410 -9.75 -7.42 17.18
C LEU A 410 -9.55 -6.39 16.06
N LEU A 411 -9.46 -6.83 14.80
CA LEU A 411 -9.33 -5.93 13.65
C LEU A 411 -10.58 -5.06 13.48
N ALA A 412 -11.78 -5.64 13.61
CA ALA A 412 -13.04 -4.91 13.56
C ALA A 412 -13.12 -3.84 14.68
N ALA A 413 -12.71 -4.19 15.91
CA ALA A 413 -12.66 -3.26 17.03
C ALA A 413 -11.67 -2.11 16.78
N ALA A 414 -10.48 -2.40 16.23
CA ALA A 414 -9.53 -1.36 15.85
C ALA A 414 -10.12 -0.42 14.80
N MET A 415 -10.84 -0.94 13.80
CA MET A 415 -11.55 -0.10 12.82
C MET A 415 -12.62 0.79 13.46
N VAL A 416 -13.38 0.29 14.43
CA VAL A 416 -14.35 1.11 15.20
C VAL A 416 -13.63 2.23 15.95
N VAL A 417 -12.49 1.96 16.57
CA VAL A 417 -11.66 3.01 17.20
C VAL A 417 -11.25 4.06 16.16
N GLY A 418 -10.81 3.65 14.97
CA GLY A 418 -10.51 4.55 13.86
C GLY A 418 -11.69 5.44 13.47
N VAL A 419 -12.90 4.88 13.41
CA VAL A 419 -14.15 5.62 13.12
C VAL A 419 -14.43 6.65 14.20
N ILE A 420 -14.36 6.26 15.48
CA ILE A 420 -14.58 7.17 16.61
C ILE A 420 -13.57 8.33 16.55
N LEU A 421 -12.28 8.02 16.39
CA LEU A 421 -11.23 9.04 16.30
C LEU A 421 -11.42 9.97 15.09
N THR A 422 -11.89 9.45 13.96
CA THR A 422 -12.22 10.24 12.78
C THR A 422 -13.37 11.21 13.04
N LEU A 423 -14.43 10.76 13.74
CA LEU A 423 -15.59 11.60 14.05
C LEU A 423 -15.26 12.74 15.03
N VAL A 424 -14.25 12.56 15.88
CA VAL A 424 -13.71 13.59 16.79
C VAL A 424 -12.98 14.70 16.04
N VAL A 425 -12.53 14.47 14.79
CA VAL A 425 -11.89 15.53 13.99
C VAL A 425 -12.89 16.68 13.74
N PRO A 426 -12.52 17.94 14.09
CA PRO A 426 -13.44 19.07 13.95
C PRO A 426 -13.86 19.28 12.49
N LYS A 427 -15.17 19.27 12.24
CA LYS A 427 -15.74 19.42 10.87
C LYS A 427 -15.24 20.67 10.15
N GLN A 428 -15.14 21.79 10.88
CA GLN A 428 -14.72 23.10 10.36
C GLN A 428 -13.26 23.10 9.86
N LEU A 429 -12.45 22.15 10.31
CA LEU A 429 -11.05 22.04 9.95
C LEU A 429 -10.84 21.27 8.64
N VAL A 430 -11.77 20.36 8.30
CA VAL A 430 -11.56 19.37 7.24
C VAL A 430 -12.61 19.43 6.13
N ASN A 431 -13.85 19.79 6.42
CA ASN A 431 -14.88 19.91 5.40
C ASN A 431 -14.73 21.27 4.70
N LYS A 432 -14.71 21.28 3.37
CA LYS A 432 -14.57 22.48 2.55
C LYS A 432 -15.60 22.51 1.44
#